data_AF-A0A7C1UVT1-F1
#
_entry.id   AF-A0A7C1UVT1-F1
#
_cell.length_a   1.000
_cell.length_b   1.000
_cell.length_c   1.000
_cell.angle_alpha   90.00
_cell.angle_beta   90.00
_cell.angle_gamma   90.00
#
_symmetry.space_group_name_H-M   'P 1'
#
loop_
_entity.id
_entity.type
_entity.pdbx_description
1 polymer ?
#
loop_
_entity_poly.entity_id
_entity_poly.type
_entity_poly.pdbx_seq_one_letter_code
_entity_poly.pdbx_strand_id
1 'polypeptide(L)'
;MTYECQQHMAQISDFTVDELICVCIARQLTDGEVVAQGIATPLVMAGYLLAKHTHAPNLYFASAIGAVLVRESAPLGLARVEELWLGRALARLGFAQAA
;
A
#
# COMPACT_ATOMS: atom_id res chain seq x y z
N MET A 1 -34.17 22.29 -9.27
CA MET A 1 -32.76 22.74 -9.16
C MET A 1 -32.06 22.30 -7.86
N THR A 2 -32.77 21.92 -6.78
CA THR A 2 -32.15 21.33 -5.57
C THR A 2 -32.03 19.80 -5.60
N TYR A 3 -32.92 19.11 -6.31
CA TYR A 3 -32.93 17.64 -6.42
C TYR A 3 -31.82 17.08 -7.33
N GLU A 4 -31.49 17.76 -8.43
CA GLU A 4 -30.41 17.34 -9.35
C GLU A 4 -29.02 17.42 -8.70
N CYS A 5 -28.81 18.39 -7.79
CA CYS A 5 -27.56 18.51 -7.05
C CYS A 5 -27.38 17.39 -6.02
N GLN A 6 -28.47 16.91 -5.41
CA GLN A 6 -28.44 15.75 -4.50
C GLN A 6 -28.27 14.42 -5.26
N GLN A 7 -28.86 14.29 -6.45
CA GLN A 7 -28.64 13.13 -7.32
C GLN A 7 -27.20 13.07 -7.85
N HIS A 8 -26.58 14.23 -8.11
CA HIS A 8 -25.18 14.29 -8.52
C HIS A 8 -24.20 13.91 -7.40
N MET A 9 -24.49 14.25 -6.13
CA MET A 9 -23.68 13.81 -4.98
C MET A 9 -23.84 12.31 -4.67
N ALA A 10 -25.03 11.74 -4.88
CA ALA A 10 -25.28 10.31 -4.67
C ALA A 10 -24.55 9.41 -5.68
N GLN A 11 -24.14 9.94 -6.84
CA GLN A 11 -23.30 9.24 -7.81
C GLN A 11 -21.80 9.22 -7.44
N ILE A 12 -21.36 10.09 -6.52
CA ILE A 12 -19.94 10.22 -6.10
C ILE A 12 -19.61 9.24 -4.95
N SER A 13 -20.60 8.55 -4.39
CA SER A 13 -20.47 7.76 -3.15
C SER A 13 -20.56 6.24 -3.33
N ASP A 14 -20.30 5.69 -4.53
CA ASP A 14 -20.28 4.24 -4.75
C ASP A 14 -18.90 3.64 -4.42
N PHE A 15 -18.47 3.82 -3.18
CA PHE A 15 -17.27 3.20 -2.64
C PHE A 15 -17.53 2.66 -1.24
N THR A 16 -16.90 1.53 -0.95
CA THR A 16 -16.89 0.93 0.38
C THR A 16 -16.00 1.76 1.33
N VAL A 17 -16.19 1.56 2.64
CA VAL A 17 -15.32 2.17 3.65
C VAL A 17 -13.87 1.71 3.47
N ASP A 18 -13.65 0.45 3.09
CA ASP A 18 -12.31 -0.10 2.90
C ASP A 18 -11.57 0.60 1.75
N GLU A 19 -12.26 0.89 0.65
CA GLU A 19 -11.72 1.65 -0.48
C GLU A 19 -11.38 3.10 -0.07
N LEU A 20 -12.26 3.75 0.70
CA LEU A 20 -11.98 5.09 1.23
C LEU A 20 -10.72 5.09 2.12
N ILE A 21 -10.59 4.11 3.02
CA ILE A 21 -9.42 3.98 3.89
C ILE A 21 -8.16 3.69 3.09
N CYS A 22 -8.22 2.84 2.05
CA CYS A 22 -7.10 2.61 1.15
C CYS A 22 -6.63 3.91 0.47
N VAL A 23 -7.56 4.75 0.01
CA VAL A 23 -7.23 6.07 -0.58
C VAL A 23 -6.61 7.00 0.45
N CYS A 24 -7.15 7.05 1.67
CA CYS A 24 -6.60 7.86 2.76
C CYS A 24 -5.16 7.45 3.10
N ILE A 25 -4.90 6.15 3.20
CA ILE A 25 -3.56 5.58 3.41
C ILE A 25 -2.65 5.96 2.24
N ALA A 26 -3.08 5.67 1.00
CA ALA A 26 -2.27 5.91 -0.20
C ALA A 26 -1.79 7.36 -0.30
N ARG A 27 -2.65 8.33 0.07
CA ARG A 27 -2.34 9.77 0.04
C ARG A 27 -1.35 10.23 1.13
N GLN A 28 -1.02 9.39 2.11
CA GLN A 28 0.02 9.71 3.08
C GLN A 28 1.44 9.45 2.53
N LEU A 29 1.56 8.67 1.46
CA LEU A 29 2.84 8.22 0.95
C LEU A 29 3.41 9.21 -0.06
N THR A 30 4.73 9.35 -0.06
CA THR A 30 5.47 10.15 -1.05
C THR A 30 6.21 9.25 -2.03
N ASP A 31 6.30 9.65 -3.31
CA ASP A 31 7.07 8.88 -4.29
C ASP A 31 8.55 8.76 -3.87
N GLY A 32 9.11 7.56 -3.99
CA GLY A 32 10.49 7.26 -3.57
C GLY A 32 10.68 7.00 -2.07
N GLU A 33 9.62 7.08 -1.26
CA GLU A 33 9.69 6.79 0.18
C GLU A 33 9.94 5.29 0.47
N VAL A 34 10.60 5.02 1.60
CA VAL A 34 10.71 3.67 2.18
C VAL A 34 9.63 3.52 3.24
N VAL A 35 8.66 2.63 3.02
CA VAL A 35 7.54 2.42 3.94
C VAL A 35 7.64 1.07 4.65
N ALA A 36 7.30 1.05 5.94
CA ALA A 36 7.34 -0.16 6.75
C ALA A 36 6.13 -1.05 6.47
N GLN A 37 6.38 -2.31 6.11
CA GLN A 37 5.34 -3.29 5.84
C GLN A 37 5.29 -4.33 6.98
N GLY A 38 4.21 -4.29 7.76
CA GLY A 38 3.98 -5.19 8.88
C GLY A 38 3.44 -6.57 8.48
N ILE A 39 3.35 -7.47 9.46
CA ILE A 39 2.71 -8.79 9.31
C ILE A 39 1.21 -8.62 9.59
N ALA A 40 0.36 -9.31 8.82
CA ALA A 40 -1.10 -9.29 8.97
C ALA A 40 -1.74 -7.89 8.84
N THR A 41 -1.17 -7.01 8.01
CA THR A 41 -1.71 -5.67 7.71
C THR A 41 -2.19 -5.54 6.25
N PRO A 42 -3.15 -6.37 5.78
CA PRO A 42 -3.54 -6.40 4.37
C PRO A 42 -4.19 -5.09 3.89
N LEU A 43 -4.94 -4.39 4.75
CA LEU A 43 -5.58 -3.11 4.40
C LEU A 43 -4.54 -2.00 4.17
N VAL A 44 -3.53 -1.93 5.03
CA VAL A 44 -2.41 -0.98 4.87
C VAL A 44 -1.65 -1.27 3.59
N MET A 45 -1.36 -2.54 3.33
CA MET A 45 -0.66 -2.95 2.12
C MET A 45 -1.49 -2.66 0.85
N ALA A 46 -2.82 -2.78 0.90
CA ALA A 46 -3.69 -2.38 -0.21
C ALA A 46 -3.54 -0.87 -0.52
N GLY A 47 -3.51 -0.01 0.50
CA GLY A 47 -3.22 1.42 0.33
C GLY A 47 -1.83 1.71 -0.23
N TYR A 48 -0.81 0.97 0.20
CA TYR A 48 0.55 1.09 -0.32
C TYR A 48 0.64 0.69 -1.80
N LEU A 49 -0.01 -0.42 -2.18
CA LEU A 49 -0.11 -0.86 -3.56
C LEU A 49 -0.86 0.16 -4.41
N LEU A 50 -1.96 0.72 -3.90
CA LEU A 50 -2.70 1.77 -4.58
C LEU A 50 -1.80 3.00 -4.84
N ALA A 51 -1.04 3.47 -3.85
CA ALA A 51 -0.09 4.56 -4.04
C ALA A 51 0.95 4.21 -5.11
N LYS A 52 1.56 3.03 -5.02
CA LYS A 52 2.59 2.57 -5.96
C LYS A 52 2.10 2.44 -7.40
N HIS A 53 0.87 1.99 -7.60
CA HIS A 53 0.28 1.86 -8.93
C HIS A 53 -0.38 3.15 -9.44
N THR A 54 -0.30 4.26 -8.69
CA THR A 54 -0.88 5.54 -9.10
C THR A 54 0.15 6.68 -9.13
N HIS A 55 0.49 7.23 -7.97
CA HIS A 55 1.27 8.48 -7.85
C HIS A 55 2.65 8.31 -7.22
N ALA A 56 2.96 7.12 -6.67
CA ALA A 56 4.21 6.84 -5.97
C ALA A 56 4.92 5.56 -6.49
N PRO A 57 5.20 5.42 -7.80
CA PRO A 57 5.74 4.18 -8.39
C PRO A 57 7.11 3.74 -7.84
N ASN A 58 7.89 4.67 -7.29
CA ASN A 58 9.24 4.44 -6.79
C ASN A 58 9.29 4.07 -5.31
N LEU A 59 8.15 3.76 -4.67
CA LEU A 59 8.11 3.27 -3.29
C LEU A 59 8.97 2.02 -3.08
N TYR A 60 9.59 1.94 -1.91
CA TYR A 60 10.25 0.75 -1.38
C TYR A 60 9.52 0.24 -0.14
N PHE A 61 9.51 -1.08 0.03
CA PHE A 61 8.90 -1.76 1.16
C PHE A 61 9.98 -2.32 2.07
N ALA A 62 10.03 -1.84 3.31
CA ALA A 62 10.79 -2.48 4.37
C ALA A 62 9.91 -3.56 5.01
N SER A 63 10.08 -4.81 4.55
CA SER A 63 9.26 -5.93 5.00
C SER A 63 9.71 -6.45 6.35
N ALA A 64 8.76 -6.59 7.28
CA ALA A 64 8.96 -7.31 8.54
C ALA A 64 9.24 -8.81 8.31
N ILE A 65 8.87 -9.36 7.16
CA ILE A 65 9.16 -10.74 6.77
C ILE A 65 10.57 -10.77 6.18
N GLY A 66 11.51 -11.40 6.89
CA GLY A 66 12.90 -11.51 6.45
C GLY A 66 13.77 -10.27 6.72
N ALA A 67 13.17 -9.17 7.20
CA ALA A 67 13.85 -7.89 7.42
C ALA A 67 14.58 -7.43 6.16
N VAL A 68 13.83 -7.29 5.07
CA VAL A 68 14.37 -7.01 3.73
C VAL A 68 13.74 -5.76 3.12
N LEU A 69 14.53 -5.06 2.31
CA LEU A 69 14.06 -4.01 1.43
C LEU A 69 13.68 -4.62 0.08
N VAL A 70 12.47 -4.35 -0.39
CA VAL A 70 11.95 -4.82 -1.68
C VAL A 70 11.33 -3.66 -2.43
N ARG A 71 11.46 -3.63 -3.75
CA ARG A 71 10.82 -2.59 -4.57
C ARG A 71 9.61 -3.12 -5.32
N GLU A 72 9.60 -4.39 -5.65
CA GLU A 72 8.55 -5.06 -6.42
C GLU A 72 7.25 -5.16 -5.60
N SER A 73 6.12 -4.87 -6.23
CA SER A 73 4.80 -5.22 -5.69
C SER A 73 4.39 -6.61 -6.17
N ALA A 74 3.50 -7.26 -5.43
CA ALA A 74 2.74 -8.41 -5.92
C ALA A 74 1.36 -8.48 -5.26
N PRO A 75 0.46 -9.35 -5.75
CA PRO A 75 -0.87 -9.52 -5.17
C PRO A 75 -0.81 -9.86 -3.67
N LEU A 76 -1.76 -9.32 -2.91
CA LEU A 76 -1.94 -9.65 -1.51
C LEU A 76 -2.33 -11.13 -1.37
N GLY A 77 -1.58 -11.88 -0.57
CA GLY A 77 -1.90 -13.28 -0.30
C GLY A 77 -0.99 -13.88 0.77
N LEU A 78 -1.51 -14.86 1.51
CA LEU A 78 -0.76 -15.56 2.56
C LEU A 78 0.22 -16.59 1.99
N ALA A 79 -0.21 -17.32 0.96
CA ALA A 79 0.52 -18.50 0.47
C ALA A 79 1.84 -18.18 -0.26
N ARG A 80 2.03 -16.95 -0.75
CA ARG A 80 3.18 -16.55 -1.60
C ARG A 80 3.98 -15.39 -1.03
N VAL A 81 3.71 -15.03 0.22
CA VAL A 81 4.28 -13.85 0.86
C VAL A 81 5.80 -13.96 1.00
N GLU A 82 6.32 -15.13 1.34
CA GLU A 82 7.76 -15.34 1.52
C GLU A 82 8.52 -15.31 0.20
N GLU A 83 7.96 -15.89 -0.87
CA GLU A 83 8.57 -15.87 -2.20
C GLU A 83 8.69 -14.45 -2.75
N LEU A 84 7.69 -13.60 -2.48
CA LEU A 84 7.73 -12.19 -2.84
C LEU A 84 8.84 -11.46 -2.10
N TRP A 85 8.86 -11.55 -0.77
CA TRP A 85 9.75 -10.71 0.04
C TRP A 85 11.18 -11.22 0.03
N LEU A 86 11.39 -12.52 0.18
CA LEU A 86 12.73 -13.10 0.23
C LEU A 86 13.32 -13.28 -1.17
N GLY A 87 12.50 -13.67 -2.15
CA GLY A 87 12.96 -13.94 -3.52
C GLY A 87 13.32 -12.68 -4.33
N ARG A 88 12.86 -11.49 -3.88
CA ARG A 88 13.11 -10.19 -4.52
C ARG A 88 13.82 -9.19 -3.60
N ALA A 89 14.44 -9.67 -2.52
CA ALA A 89 15.17 -8.83 -1.58
C ALA A 89 16.32 -8.07 -2.27
N LEU A 90 16.27 -6.74 -2.22
CA LEU A 90 17.35 -5.86 -2.67
C LEU A 90 18.46 -5.78 -1.64
N ALA A 91 18.09 -5.77 -0.37
CA ALA A 91 19.01 -5.76 0.77
C ALA A 91 18.33 -6.33 2.01
N ARG A 92 19.14 -6.79 2.97
CA ARG A 92 18.68 -7.04 4.34
C ARG A 92 18.83 -5.77 5.16
N LEU A 93 17.77 -5.35 5.83
CA LEU A 93 17.77 -4.23 6.75
C LEU A 93 17.89 -4.74 8.18
N GLY A 94 18.85 -4.22 8.94
CA GLY A 94 18.82 -4.35 10.39
C GLY A 94 17.76 -3.43 10.99
N PHE A 95 17.20 -3.79 12.15
CA PHE A 95 16.21 -2.98 12.85
C PHE A 95 16.66 -1.53 13.10
N ALA A 96 17.97 -1.30 13.30
CA ALA A 96 18.52 0.04 13.53
C ALA A 96 18.64 0.91 12.26
N GLN A 97 18.46 0.33 11.06
CA GLN A 97 18.68 1.01 9.78
C GLN A 97 17.38 1.37 9.07
N ALA A 98 16.22 0.95 9.60
CA ALA A 98 14.90 1.13 9.00
C ALA A 98 14.05 2.24 9.68
N ALA A 99 14.62 2.95 10.67
CA ALA A 99 13.96 4.00 11.46
C ALA A 99 14.56 5.37 11.16
#